data_AF-A0A928X5Z4-F1
#
_entry.id   AF-A0A928X5Z4-F1
#
_cell.length_a   1.000
_cell.length_b   1.000
_cell.length_c   1.000
_cell.angle_alpha   90.00
_cell.angle_beta   90.00
_cell.angle_gamma   90.00
#
_symmetry.space_group_name_H-M   'P 1'
#
loop_
_entity.id
_entity.type
_entity.pdbx_description
1 polymer ?
#
loop_
_entity_poly.entity_id
_entity_poly.type
_entity_poly.pdbx_seq_one_letter_code
_entity_poly.pdbx_strand_id
1 'polypeptide(L)'
;MNFATPTNKTEMYNILKEIFSYYRIKRDPLEEVMLVELDLERLNYSVPSTSELTAKAEKLVEAENQKEIIERKEKIQDKISEINAEITLLNNNFDKEVAEIETVYNQSYTKFQQTAIKNGLINTSAYLDKLAKIDAEKTSKITLLTTEKNEKITSLQAKLSVLEEKLNGATSFFSTLHTARKNAKIVELKDASDAIKRDVDKYNSGLDEKEQRYKNTLAQANANLKLKYMEISLGEYSKDELVDMGYYDDAVKCVTSYYDPYDPLVAYNDIIRETKLAVYLDDYYQNIVYMYGSRAGVY
;
A
#
# COMPACT_ATOMS: atom_id res chain seq x y z
N MET A 1 -17.37 -62.22 -28.80
CA MET A 1 -18.84 -62.06 -28.58
C MET A 1 -19.51 -63.42 -28.71
N ASN A 2 -20.56 -63.71 -27.92
CA ASN A 2 -21.35 -64.94 -28.10
C ASN A 2 -22.58 -64.64 -28.97
N PHE A 3 -22.76 -65.40 -30.06
CA PHE A 3 -23.91 -65.34 -30.94
C PHE A 3 -24.40 -66.76 -31.26
N ALA A 4 -25.68 -66.90 -31.60
CA ALA A 4 -26.24 -68.19 -32.03
C ALA A 4 -25.74 -68.55 -33.43
N THR A 5 -25.52 -69.84 -33.71
CA THR A 5 -25.14 -70.31 -35.05
C THR A 5 -26.21 -69.88 -36.07
N PRO A 6 -25.87 -69.06 -37.08
CA PRO A 6 -26.84 -68.64 -38.09
C PRO A 6 -27.36 -69.84 -38.87
N THR A 7 -28.68 -69.94 -39.05
CA THR A 7 -29.33 -71.04 -39.78
C THR A 7 -29.64 -70.69 -41.24
N ASN A 8 -29.60 -69.40 -41.57
CA ASN A 8 -29.79 -68.88 -42.92
C ASN A 8 -28.93 -67.62 -43.16
N LYS A 9 -28.77 -67.24 -44.43
CA LYS A 9 -27.95 -66.08 -44.83
C LYS A 9 -28.41 -64.77 -44.19
N THR A 10 -29.71 -64.55 -44.04
CA THR A 10 -30.24 -63.30 -43.45
C THR A 10 -29.81 -63.19 -42.00
N GLU A 11 -29.88 -64.28 -41.24
CA GLU A 11 -29.37 -64.36 -39.87
C GLU A 11 -27.86 -64.13 -39.80
N MET A 12 -27.07 -64.77 -40.68
CA MET A 12 -25.63 -64.53 -40.76
C MET A 12 -25.31 -63.05 -40.96
N TYR A 13 -25.95 -62.39 -41.91
CA TYR A 13 -25.73 -60.96 -42.16
C TYR A 13 -26.21 -60.06 -41.01
N ASN A 14 -27.29 -60.42 -40.31
CA ASN A 14 -27.74 -59.68 -39.14
C ASN A 14 -26.74 -59.80 -37.99
N ILE A 15 -26.23 -61.01 -37.73
CA ILE A 15 -25.19 -61.23 -36.70
C ILE A 15 -23.89 -60.50 -37.08
N LEU A 16 -23.48 -60.53 -38.35
CA LEU A 16 -22.31 -59.76 -38.81
C LEU A 16 -22.48 -58.24 -38.60
N LYS A 17 -23.68 -57.70 -38.80
CA LYS A 17 -23.98 -56.29 -38.48
C LYS A 17 -23.89 -56.01 -36.98
N GLU A 18 -24.33 -56.93 -36.14
CA GLU A 18 -24.22 -56.81 -34.68
C GLU A 18 -22.76 -56.84 -34.23
N ILE A 19 -21.95 -57.78 -34.74
CA ILE A 19 -20.50 -57.87 -34.48
C ILE A 19 -19.82 -56.57 -34.93
N PHE A 20 -20.12 -56.08 -36.14
CA PHE A 20 -19.62 -54.81 -36.65
C PHE A 20 -19.93 -53.64 -35.71
N SER A 21 -21.18 -53.53 -35.26
CA SER A 21 -21.63 -52.45 -34.38
C SER A 21 -21.08 -52.55 -32.95
N TYR A 22 -20.78 -53.77 -32.49
CA TYR A 22 -20.22 -54.02 -31.17
C TYR A 22 -18.74 -53.60 -31.11
N TYR A 23 -17.96 -53.95 -32.12
CA TYR A 23 -16.51 -53.74 -32.12
C TYR A 23 -16.07 -52.39 -32.72
N ARG A 24 -16.73 -51.91 -33.79
CA ARG A 24 -16.24 -50.70 -34.50
C ARG A 24 -16.68 -49.37 -33.92
N ILE A 25 -17.70 -49.36 -33.05
CA ILE A 25 -18.15 -48.14 -32.38
C ILE A 25 -17.30 -47.96 -31.11
N LYS A 26 -16.41 -46.97 -31.06
CA LYS A 26 -15.68 -46.58 -29.84
C LYS A 26 -16.68 -46.16 -28.76
N ARG A 27 -16.67 -46.83 -27.61
CA ARG A 27 -17.65 -46.61 -26.53
C ARG A 27 -17.09 -46.06 -25.22
N ASP A 28 -15.77 -46.06 -25.04
CA ASP A 28 -15.22 -45.66 -23.75
C ASP A 28 -15.29 -44.13 -23.59
N PRO A 29 -15.91 -43.63 -22.50
CA PRO A 29 -15.87 -42.21 -22.17
C PRO A 29 -14.45 -41.85 -21.74
N LEU A 30 -13.75 -41.08 -22.57
CA LEU A 30 -12.53 -40.42 -22.14
C LEU A 30 -12.88 -39.37 -21.08
N GLU A 31 -12.28 -39.45 -19.90
CA GLU A 31 -12.47 -38.46 -18.84
C GLU A 31 -11.95 -37.09 -19.32
N GLU A 32 -12.85 -36.10 -19.37
CA GLU A 32 -12.52 -34.72 -19.75
C GLU A 32 -11.64 -34.09 -18.67
N VAL A 33 -10.35 -33.88 -18.96
CA VAL A 33 -9.44 -33.13 -18.09
C VAL A 33 -9.64 -31.63 -18.32
N MET A 34 -10.08 -30.91 -17.30
CA MET A 34 -10.22 -29.45 -17.31
C MET A 34 -8.99 -28.79 -16.70
N LEU A 35 -8.47 -27.77 -17.36
CA LEU A 35 -7.38 -26.96 -16.82
C LEU A 35 -7.87 -26.05 -15.68
N VAL A 36 -7.03 -25.84 -14.66
CA VAL A 36 -7.36 -25.09 -13.42
C VAL A 36 -7.26 -23.58 -13.62
N GLU A 37 -8.08 -22.79 -12.90
CA GLU A 37 -7.99 -21.34 -12.91
C GLU A 37 -6.71 -20.80 -12.21
N LEU A 38 -6.26 -19.63 -12.65
CA LEU A 38 -5.13 -18.91 -12.04
C LEU A 38 -5.65 -18.02 -10.92
N ASP A 39 -5.06 -18.15 -9.72
CA ASP A 39 -5.32 -17.29 -8.56
C ASP A 39 -4.08 -16.44 -8.25
N LEU A 40 -4.25 -15.12 -8.14
CA LEU A 40 -3.17 -14.16 -7.90
C LEU A 40 -3.51 -13.29 -6.69
N GLU A 41 -2.56 -13.15 -5.76
CA GLU A 41 -2.76 -12.34 -4.55
C GLU A 41 -2.92 -10.85 -4.88
N ARG A 42 -4.01 -10.27 -4.39
CA ARG A 42 -4.33 -8.84 -4.52
C ARG A 42 -3.71 -8.02 -3.39
N LEU A 43 -3.27 -6.81 -3.72
CA LEU A 43 -2.81 -5.86 -2.72
C LEU A 43 -4.00 -5.16 -2.08
N ASN A 44 -3.98 -5.06 -0.74
CA ASN A 44 -4.96 -4.33 0.05
C ASN A 44 -4.33 -3.09 0.65
N TYR A 45 -4.97 -1.94 0.47
CA TYR A 45 -4.57 -0.68 1.10
C TYR A 45 -5.79 0.07 1.61
N SER A 46 -5.76 0.41 2.90
CA SER A 46 -6.78 1.24 3.55
C SER A 46 -6.26 2.67 3.63
N VAL A 47 -7.00 3.61 3.03
CA VAL A 47 -6.66 5.03 3.07
C VAL A 47 -6.83 5.53 4.53
N PRO A 48 -5.79 6.14 5.13
CA PRO A 48 -5.91 6.73 6.45
C PRO A 48 -7.00 7.79 6.48
N SER A 49 -7.75 7.82 7.57
CA SER A 49 -8.76 8.85 7.82
C SER A 49 -8.13 10.23 8.03
N THR A 50 -8.93 11.29 7.85
CA THR A 50 -8.49 12.67 8.07
C THR A 50 -7.98 12.90 9.50
N SER A 51 -8.58 12.26 10.50
CA SER A 51 -8.15 12.35 11.90
C SER A 51 -6.79 11.68 12.12
N GLU A 52 -6.53 10.52 11.52
CA GLU A 52 -5.24 9.84 11.58
C GLU A 52 -4.13 10.66 10.91
N LEU A 53 -4.43 11.25 9.74
CA LEU A 53 -3.50 12.15 9.05
C LEU A 53 -3.20 13.39 9.87
N THR A 54 -4.21 13.97 10.52
CA THR A 54 -4.05 15.15 11.39
C THR A 54 -3.18 14.83 12.61
N ALA A 55 -3.45 13.73 13.31
CA ALA A 55 -2.67 13.30 14.47
C ALA A 55 -1.22 12.97 14.11
N LYS A 56 -1.01 12.35 12.94
CA LYS A 56 0.34 12.07 12.42
C LYS A 56 1.08 13.36 12.05
N ALA A 57 0.41 14.29 11.38
CA ALA A 57 0.98 15.58 11.02
C ALA A 57 1.41 16.37 12.27
N GLU A 58 0.56 16.41 13.30
CA GLU A 58 0.85 17.09 14.57
C GLU A 58 2.11 16.56 15.24
N LYS A 59 2.24 15.23 15.39
CA LYS A 59 3.44 14.60 15.95
C LYS A 59 4.71 14.90 15.15
N LEU A 60 4.60 15.00 13.82
CA LEU A 60 5.75 15.24 12.95
C LEU A 60 6.27 16.69 13.03
N VAL A 61 5.41 17.65 13.40
CA VAL A 61 5.79 19.07 13.49
C VAL A 61 6.00 19.56 14.94
N GLU A 62 5.62 18.75 15.93
CA GLU A 62 5.62 19.12 17.35
C GLU A 62 7.00 19.59 17.85
N ALA A 63 8.05 18.82 17.58
CA ALA A 63 9.39 19.13 18.07
C ALA A 63 9.94 20.45 17.50
N GLU A 64 9.69 20.71 16.21
CA GLU A 64 10.10 21.96 15.56
C GLU A 64 9.33 23.16 16.13
N ASN A 65 8.01 23.02 16.31
CA ASN A 65 7.17 24.06 16.89
C ASN A 65 7.56 24.38 18.34
N GLN A 66 7.83 23.35 19.15
CA GLN A 66 8.28 23.52 20.54
C GLN A 66 9.63 24.23 20.63
N LYS A 67 10.57 23.86 19.76
CA LYS A 67 11.89 24.49 19.69
C LYS A 67 11.79 25.99 19.42
N GLU A 68 10.99 26.40 18.44
CA GLU A 68 10.77 27.82 18.13
C GLU A 68 10.17 28.62 19.29
N ILE A 69 9.23 28.02 20.03
CA ILE A 69 8.63 28.65 21.22
C ILE A 69 9.68 28.81 22.31
N ILE A 70 10.50 27.79 22.57
CA ILE A 70 11.56 27.83 23.59
C ILE A 70 12.58 28.90 23.24
N GLU A 71 13.13 28.90 22.02
CA GLU A 71 14.11 29.90 21.57
C GLU A 71 13.56 31.33 21.65
N ARG A 72 12.27 31.52 21.36
CA ARG A 72 11.63 32.83 21.47
C ARG A 72 11.51 33.27 22.93
N LYS A 73 11.11 32.37 23.82
CA LYS A 73 10.99 32.63 25.27
C LYS A 73 12.34 32.97 25.87
N GLU A 74 13.38 32.20 25.56
CA GLU A 74 14.76 32.46 26.01
C GLU A 74 15.21 33.87 25.60
N LYS A 75 15.06 34.24 24.32
CA LYS A 75 15.40 35.59 23.83
C LYS A 75 14.63 36.72 24.52
N ILE A 76 13.41 36.47 24.99
CA ILE A 76 12.63 37.46 25.75
C ILE A 76 13.14 37.52 27.19
N GLN A 77 13.40 36.36 27.80
CA GLN A 77 13.90 36.22 29.15
C GLN A 77 15.27 36.88 29.34
N ASP A 78 16.15 36.77 28.34
CA ASP A 78 17.45 37.45 28.32
C ASP A 78 17.27 38.97 28.39
N LYS A 79 16.36 39.52 27.57
CA LYS A 79 16.06 40.96 27.58
C LYS A 79 15.43 41.45 28.88
N ILE A 80 14.56 40.63 29.49
CA ILE A 80 14.01 40.92 30.83
C ILE A 80 15.14 40.99 31.85
N SER A 81 16.08 40.03 31.78
CA SER A 81 17.24 39.98 32.69
C SER A 81 18.18 41.17 32.50
N GLU A 82 18.43 41.59 31.26
CA GLU A 82 19.19 42.80 30.93
C GLU A 82 18.57 44.07 31.54
N ILE A 83 17.25 44.26 31.38
CA ILE A 83 16.56 45.44 31.93
C ILE A 83 16.58 45.42 33.47
N ASN A 84 16.38 44.26 34.09
CA ASN A 84 16.48 44.13 35.55
C ASN A 84 17.89 44.49 36.05
N ALA A 85 18.94 44.05 35.34
CA ALA A 85 20.31 44.45 35.66
C ALA A 85 20.53 45.97 35.50
N GLU A 86 19.94 46.60 34.48
CA GLU A 86 20.00 48.06 34.29
C GLU A 86 19.32 48.81 35.44
N ILE A 87 18.15 48.33 35.92
CA ILE A 87 17.46 48.92 37.08
C ILE A 87 18.33 48.80 38.35
N THR A 88 18.93 47.64 38.60
CA THR A 88 19.84 47.45 39.73
C THR A 88 21.04 48.39 39.64
N LEU A 89 21.66 48.53 38.46
CA LEU A 89 22.78 49.45 38.25
C LEU A 89 22.38 50.91 38.50
N LEU A 90 21.20 51.32 38.00
CA LEU A 90 20.68 52.67 38.20
C LEU A 90 20.45 52.98 39.68
N ASN A 91 19.91 52.03 40.45
CA ASN A 91 19.76 52.17 41.90
C ASN A 91 21.10 52.33 42.61
N ASN A 92 22.09 51.48 42.27
CA ASN A 92 23.43 51.56 42.87
C ASN A 92 24.15 52.87 42.52
N ASN A 93 24.00 53.38 41.30
CA ASN A 93 24.60 54.65 40.89
C ASN A 93 23.94 55.83 41.61
N PHE A 94 22.61 55.80 41.76
CA PHE A 94 21.89 56.80 42.53
C PHE A 94 22.39 56.90 43.98
N ASP A 95 22.56 55.76 44.66
CA ASP A 95 23.03 55.74 46.05
C ASP A 95 24.46 56.33 46.16
N LYS A 96 25.32 56.06 45.17
CA LYS A 96 26.67 56.63 45.09
C LYS A 96 26.63 58.15 44.87
N GLU A 97 25.85 58.62 43.90
CA GLU A 97 25.74 60.05 43.59
C GLU A 97 25.13 60.85 44.75
N VAL A 98 24.15 60.27 45.46
CA VAL A 98 23.63 60.87 46.70
C VAL A 98 24.74 60.98 47.75
N ALA A 99 25.52 59.92 47.99
CA ALA A 99 26.62 59.96 48.95
C ALA A 99 27.70 60.99 48.59
N GLU A 100 27.98 61.18 47.29
CA GLU A 100 28.89 62.24 46.80
C GLU A 100 28.31 63.63 47.06
N ILE A 101 27.02 63.87 46.78
CA ILE A 101 26.34 65.14 47.09
C ILE A 101 26.40 65.42 48.60
N GLU A 102 26.16 64.42 49.45
CA GLU A 102 26.22 64.57 50.90
C GLU A 102 27.64 64.89 51.40
N THR A 103 28.65 64.29 50.79
CA THR A 103 30.06 64.58 51.09
C THR A 103 30.41 66.03 50.74
N VAL A 104 30.02 66.51 49.56
CA VAL A 104 30.25 67.90 49.12
C VAL A 104 29.50 68.89 50.02
N TYR A 105 28.27 68.57 50.40
CA TYR A 105 27.49 69.35 51.34
C TYR A 105 28.19 69.47 52.70
N ASN A 106 28.59 68.35 53.30
CA ASN A 106 29.25 68.34 54.62
C ASN A 106 30.55 69.15 54.61
N GLN A 107 31.37 69.02 53.56
CA GLN A 107 32.59 69.83 53.40
C GLN A 107 32.29 71.33 53.30
N SER A 108 31.28 71.70 52.51
CA SER A 108 30.87 73.09 52.33
C SER A 108 30.30 73.70 53.62
N TYR A 109 29.46 72.93 54.31
CA TYR A 109 28.87 73.29 55.60
C TYR A 109 29.95 73.52 56.65
N THR A 110 30.86 72.56 56.88
CA THR A 110 31.91 72.67 57.90
C THR A 110 32.84 73.85 57.61
N LYS A 111 33.26 74.03 56.35
CA LYS A 111 34.11 75.16 55.95
C LYS A 111 33.44 76.50 56.20
N PHE A 112 32.16 76.61 55.84
CA PHE A 112 31.39 77.83 56.06
C PHE A 112 31.20 78.12 57.55
N GLN A 113 30.82 77.10 58.33
CA GLN A 113 30.65 77.20 59.78
C GLN A 113 31.94 77.66 60.46
N GLN A 114 33.08 77.01 60.21
CA GLN A 114 34.38 77.38 60.79
C GLN A 114 34.77 78.82 60.47
N THR A 115 34.51 79.27 59.23
CA THR A 115 34.77 80.64 58.80
C THR A 115 33.88 81.64 59.56
N ALA A 116 32.60 81.31 59.74
CA ALA A 116 31.67 82.14 60.50
C ALA A 116 32.02 82.21 62.00
N ILE A 117 32.51 81.11 62.59
CA ILE A 117 33.00 81.09 63.99
C ILE A 117 34.17 82.05 64.14
N LYS A 118 35.20 81.91 63.27
CA LYS A 118 36.42 82.71 63.31
C LYS A 118 36.16 84.21 63.22
N ASN A 119 35.13 84.59 62.47
CA ASN A 119 34.77 85.98 62.24
C ASN A 119 33.66 86.51 63.17
N GLY A 120 33.15 85.70 64.11
CA GLY A 120 32.10 86.10 65.05
C GLY A 120 30.71 86.31 64.42
N LEU A 121 30.42 85.67 63.29
CA LEU A 121 29.21 85.92 62.48
C LEU A 121 28.08 84.90 62.70
N ILE A 122 28.24 83.97 63.65
CA ILE A 122 27.42 82.75 63.81
C ILE A 122 25.91 83.00 64.02
N ASN A 123 25.52 84.20 64.47
CA ASN A 123 24.13 84.58 64.76
C ASN A 123 23.61 85.70 63.86
N THR A 124 24.32 86.00 62.77
CA THR A 124 23.89 87.05 61.83
C THR A 124 22.88 86.51 60.83
N SER A 125 21.97 87.37 60.36
CA SER A 125 21.06 87.03 59.27
C SER A 125 21.81 86.54 58.02
N ALA A 126 22.95 87.17 57.70
CA ALA A 126 23.80 86.77 56.59
C ALA A 126 24.36 85.34 56.71
N TYR A 127 24.62 84.87 57.94
CA TYR A 127 25.02 83.48 58.18
C TYR A 127 23.85 82.51 57.91
N LEU A 128 22.67 82.82 58.45
CA LEU A 128 21.46 82.01 58.25
C LEU A 128 21.05 81.93 56.77
N ASP A 129 21.08 83.05 56.05
CA ASP A 129 20.75 83.11 54.62
C ASP A 129 21.69 82.22 53.78
N LYS A 130 22.97 82.21 54.12
CA LYS A 130 23.95 81.41 53.39
C LYS A 130 23.89 79.93 53.75
N LEU A 131 23.59 79.60 55.00
CA LEU A 131 23.29 78.23 55.42
C LEU A 131 22.08 77.68 54.65
N ALA A 132 20.99 78.46 54.61
CA ALA A 132 19.78 78.11 53.88
C ALA A 132 20.03 77.89 52.38
N LYS A 133 20.94 78.67 51.77
CA LYS A 133 21.37 78.44 50.37
C LYS A 133 22.11 77.12 50.19
N ILE A 134 23.03 76.76 51.09
CA ILE A 134 23.78 75.49 51.02
C ILE A 134 22.80 74.29 51.19
N ASP A 135 21.85 74.40 52.12
CA ASP A 135 20.81 73.37 52.33
C ASP A 135 19.87 73.27 51.11
N ALA A 136 19.48 74.40 50.52
CA ALA A 136 18.66 74.45 49.32
C ALA A 136 19.38 73.84 48.11
N GLU A 137 20.67 74.07 47.95
CA GLU A 137 21.47 73.46 46.88
C GLU A 137 21.56 71.93 47.01
N LYS A 138 21.81 71.40 48.22
CA LYS A 138 21.76 69.94 48.47
C LYS A 138 20.39 69.39 48.09
N THR A 139 19.34 69.99 48.62
CA THR A 139 17.95 69.52 48.43
C THR A 139 17.54 69.57 46.96
N SER A 140 17.91 70.62 46.24
CA SER A 140 17.62 70.76 44.81
C SER A 140 18.33 69.69 43.98
N LYS A 141 19.61 69.40 44.26
CA LYS A 141 20.36 68.36 43.54
C LYS A 141 19.79 66.95 43.78
N ILE A 142 19.49 66.61 45.03
CA ILE A 142 18.89 65.31 45.37
C ILE A 142 17.51 65.17 44.74
N THR A 143 16.69 66.23 44.77
CA THR A 143 15.37 66.25 44.13
C THR A 143 15.48 66.02 42.62
N LEU A 144 16.37 66.73 41.93
CA LEU A 144 16.59 66.55 40.49
C LEU A 144 17.00 65.11 40.15
N LEU A 145 18.01 64.59 40.86
CA LEU A 145 18.50 63.23 40.66
C LEU A 145 17.42 62.17 40.93
N THR A 146 16.58 62.40 41.93
CA THR A 146 15.45 61.52 42.26
C THR A 146 14.40 61.52 41.15
N THR A 147 14.08 62.68 40.60
CA THR A 147 13.14 62.82 39.48
C THR A 147 13.66 62.08 38.24
N GLU A 148 14.92 62.33 37.85
CA GLU A 148 15.54 61.68 36.68
C GLU A 148 15.59 60.15 36.83
N LYS A 149 15.95 59.66 38.03
CA LYS A 149 15.91 58.22 38.34
C LYS A 149 14.50 57.66 38.18
N ASN A 150 13.50 58.30 38.78
CA ASN A 150 12.13 57.80 38.77
C ASN A 150 11.54 57.77 37.37
N GLU A 151 11.81 58.79 36.55
CA GLU A 151 11.42 58.81 35.13
C GLU A 151 12.05 57.64 34.37
N LYS A 152 13.35 57.39 34.57
CA LYS A 152 14.05 56.28 33.92
C LYS A 152 13.56 54.91 34.39
N ILE A 153 13.33 54.73 35.70
CA ILE A 153 12.74 53.50 36.24
C ILE A 153 11.35 53.25 35.65
N THR A 154 10.51 54.28 35.58
CA THR A 154 9.16 54.16 35.00
C THR A 154 9.22 53.72 33.54
N SER A 155 10.16 54.29 32.76
CA SER A 155 10.39 53.88 31.36
C SER A 155 10.84 52.41 31.25
N LEU A 156 11.76 51.96 32.11
CA LEU A 156 12.25 50.57 32.13
C LEU A 156 11.15 49.60 32.57
N GLN A 157 10.34 49.95 33.56
CA GLN A 157 9.19 49.16 34.01
C GLN A 157 8.12 49.02 32.92
N ALA A 158 7.85 50.08 32.16
CA ALA A 158 6.95 49.99 31.00
C ALA A 158 7.48 49.01 29.94
N LYS A 159 8.80 49.01 29.68
CA LYS A 159 9.43 48.04 28.77
C LYS A 159 9.34 46.60 29.30
N LEU A 160 9.52 46.39 30.60
CA LEU A 160 9.36 45.08 31.24
C LEU A 160 7.94 44.54 31.04
N SER A 161 6.92 45.36 31.33
CA SER A 161 5.51 44.98 31.14
C SER A 161 5.24 44.49 29.72
N VAL A 162 5.75 45.19 28.70
CA VAL A 162 5.61 44.79 27.29
C VAL A 162 6.35 43.48 26.97
N LEU A 163 7.50 43.23 27.59
CA LEU A 163 8.24 41.97 27.41
C LEU A 163 7.54 40.79 28.10
N GLU A 164 6.98 40.99 29.29
CA GLU A 164 6.21 39.98 30.01
C GLU A 164 4.94 39.59 29.25
N GLU A 165 4.23 40.56 28.68
CA GLU A 165 3.11 40.29 27.76
C GLU A 165 3.55 39.46 26.55
N LYS A 166 4.69 39.80 25.94
CA LYS A 166 5.26 39.04 24.82
C LYS A 166 5.69 37.63 25.24
N LEU A 167 6.18 37.44 26.46
CA LEU A 167 6.57 36.13 27.00
C LEU A 167 5.34 35.23 27.17
N ASN A 168 4.27 35.79 27.74
CA ASN A 168 2.99 35.09 27.91
C ASN A 168 2.33 34.79 26.57
N GLY A 169 2.46 35.69 25.59
CA GLY A 169 1.96 35.53 24.23
C GLY A 169 2.85 34.72 23.28
N ALA A 170 3.98 34.15 23.75
CA ALA A 170 4.97 33.51 22.87
C ALA A 170 4.40 32.31 22.09
N THR A 171 3.49 31.55 22.68
CA THR A 171 2.82 30.43 21.99
C THR A 171 1.88 30.95 20.90
N SER A 172 1.05 31.95 21.23
CA SER A 172 0.09 32.53 20.28
C SER A 172 0.77 33.24 19.12
N PHE A 173 1.97 33.79 19.32
CA PHE A 173 2.78 34.43 18.29
C PHE A 173 3.01 33.54 17.05
N PHE A 174 3.17 32.23 17.25
CA PHE A 174 3.41 31.28 16.16
C PHE A 174 2.16 30.53 15.71
N SER A 175 0.98 30.80 16.28
CA SER A 175 -0.25 30.02 16.03
C SER A 175 -0.58 29.86 14.53
N THR A 176 -0.53 30.95 13.76
CA THR A 176 -0.76 30.93 12.31
C THR A 176 0.32 30.13 11.57
N LEU A 177 1.60 30.31 11.94
CA LEU A 177 2.72 29.60 11.32
C LEU A 177 2.64 28.09 11.58
N HIS A 178 2.42 27.70 12.84
CA HIS A 178 2.31 26.30 13.27
C HIS A 178 1.09 25.63 12.64
N THR A 179 -0.02 26.36 12.50
CA THR A 179 -1.21 25.88 11.78
C THR A 179 -0.91 25.65 10.30
N ALA A 180 -0.24 26.60 9.63
CA ALA A 180 0.13 26.46 8.22
C ALA A 180 1.10 25.28 8.01
N ARG A 181 2.11 25.12 8.87
CA ARG A 181 3.06 24.00 8.84
C ARG A 181 2.34 22.65 9.01
N LYS A 182 1.42 22.55 9.98
CA LYS A 182 0.60 21.34 10.17
C LYS A 182 -0.24 21.03 8.93
N ASN A 183 -0.92 22.03 8.37
CA ASN A 183 -1.75 21.85 7.18
C ASN A 183 -0.94 21.42 5.95
N ALA A 184 0.25 22.00 5.75
CA ALA A 184 1.17 21.57 4.70
C ALA A 184 1.56 20.09 4.88
N LYS A 185 1.83 19.66 6.12
CA LYS A 185 2.14 18.26 6.40
C LYS A 185 0.97 17.31 6.19
N ILE A 186 -0.27 17.75 6.46
CA ILE A 186 -1.48 16.98 6.14
C ILE A 186 -1.60 16.77 4.63
N VAL A 187 -1.37 17.80 3.82
CA VAL A 187 -1.41 17.70 2.35
C VAL A 187 -0.35 16.72 1.85
N GLU A 188 0.89 16.83 2.33
CA GLU A 188 1.98 15.91 1.97
C GLU A 188 1.63 14.44 2.29
N LEU A 189 1.06 14.17 3.47
CA LEU A 189 0.66 12.82 3.86
C LEU A 189 -0.53 12.31 3.03
N LYS A 190 -1.46 13.20 2.64
CA LYS A 190 -2.58 12.85 1.77
C LYS A 190 -2.08 12.49 0.37
N ASP A 191 -1.21 13.30 -0.21
CA ASP A 191 -0.64 13.05 -1.54
C ASP A 191 0.15 11.73 -1.56
N ALA A 192 0.92 11.45 -0.50
CA ALA A 192 1.62 10.18 -0.35
C ALA A 192 0.65 8.99 -0.24
N SER A 193 -0.45 9.13 0.51
CA SER A 193 -1.49 8.10 0.60
C SER A 193 -2.19 7.87 -0.75
N ASP A 194 -2.49 8.93 -1.49
CA ASP A 194 -3.14 8.85 -2.80
C ASP A 194 -2.20 8.25 -3.85
N ALA A 195 -0.88 8.46 -3.74
CA ALA A 195 0.11 7.76 -4.55
C ALA A 195 0.09 6.24 -4.29
N ILE A 196 0.15 5.82 -3.03
CA ILE A 196 0.09 4.39 -2.66
C ILE A 196 -1.21 3.76 -3.15
N LYS A 197 -2.35 4.45 -2.97
CA LYS A 197 -3.64 3.97 -3.47
C LYS A 197 -3.62 3.74 -4.98
N ARG A 198 -3.12 4.71 -5.75
CA ARG A 198 -3.00 4.59 -7.22
C ARG A 198 -2.12 3.44 -7.65
N ASP A 199 -1.01 3.20 -6.95
CA ASP A 199 -0.12 2.07 -7.25
C ASP A 199 -0.79 0.72 -6.97
N VAL A 200 -1.54 0.62 -5.88
CA VAL A 200 -2.35 -0.57 -5.53
C VAL A 200 -3.46 -0.81 -6.55
N ASP A 201 -4.20 0.23 -6.93
CA ASP A 201 -5.26 0.16 -7.94
C ASP A 201 -4.67 -0.29 -9.29
N LYS A 202 -3.53 0.29 -9.71
CA LYS A 202 -2.83 -0.10 -10.94
C LYS A 202 -2.34 -1.54 -10.93
N TYR A 203 -1.80 -1.99 -9.80
CA TYR A 203 -1.38 -3.38 -9.63
C TYR A 203 -2.57 -4.34 -9.77
N ASN A 204 -3.66 -4.07 -9.04
CA ASN A 204 -4.85 -4.91 -9.06
C ASN A 204 -5.54 -4.92 -10.44
N SER A 205 -5.63 -3.78 -11.14
CA SER A 205 -6.12 -3.74 -12.51
C SER A 205 -5.23 -4.54 -13.47
N GLY A 206 -3.91 -4.51 -13.27
CA GLY A 206 -2.97 -5.34 -14.03
C GLY A 206 -3.15 -6.84 -13.77
N LEU A 207 -3.57 -7.23 -12.57
CA LEU A 207 -3.96 -8.61 -12.25
C LEU A 207 -5.27 -8.98 -12.95
N ASP A 208 -6.30 -8.12 -12.92
CA ASP A 208 -7.58 -8.35 -13.60
C ASP A 208 -7.37 -8.64 -15.10
N GLU A 209 -6.52 -7.85 -15.77
CA GLU A 209 -6.18 -8.09 -17.17
C GLU A 209 -5.50 -9.44 -17.41
N LYS A 210 -4.58 -9.85 -16.53
CA LYS A 210 -3.88 -11.14 -16.62
C LYS A 210 -4.82 -12.32 -16.38
N GLU A 211 -5.66 -12.23 -15.36
CA GLU A 211 -6.67 -13.23 -15.04
C GLU A 211 -7.66 -13.38 -16.20
N GLN A 212 -8.13 -12.29 -16.79
CA GLN A 212 -9.05 -12.34 -17.94
C GLN A 212 -8.38 -12.94 -19.19
N ARG A 213 -7.13 -12.58 -19.48
CA ARG A 213 -6.37 -13.19 -20.58
C ARG A 213 -6.20 -14.69 -20.35
N TYR A 214 -5.83 -15.08 -19.12
CA TYR A 214 -5.68 -16.49 -18.76
C TYR A 214 -7.00 -17.25 -18.92
N LYS A 215 -8.12 -16.72 -18.40
CA LYS A 215 -9.46 -17.32 -18.57
C LYS A 215 -9.84 -17.51 -20.03
N ASN A 216 -9.56 -16.52 -20.89
CA ASN A 216 -9.80 -16.64 -22.33
C ASN A 216 -8.93 -17.74 -22.96
N THR A 217 -7.64 -17.80 -22.62
CA THR A 217 -6.73 -18.86 -23.08
C THR A 217 -7.16 -20.23 -22.57
N LEU A 218 -7.59 -20.33 -21.32
CA LEU A 218 -8.10 -21.54 -20.68
C LEU A 218 -9.34 -22.07 -21.40
N ALA A 219 -10.29 -21.17 -21.70
CA ALA A 219 -11.51 -21.51 -22.43
C ALA A 219 -11.21 -22.04 -23.84
N GLN A 220 -10.28 -21.40 -24.56
CA GLN A 220 -9.83 -21.87 -25.88
C GLN A 220 -9.13 -23.23 -25.79
N ALA A 221 -8.25 -23.42 -24.80
CA ALA A 221 -7.53 -24.68 -24.60
C ALA A 221 -8.50 -25.82 -24.25
N ASN A 222 -9.45 -25.60 -23.33
CA ASN A 222 -10.47 -26.58 -22.98
C ASN A 222 -11.39 -26.90 -24.17
N ALA A 223 -11.80 -25.91 -24.96
CA ALA A 223 -12.58 -26.15 -26.18
C ALA A 223 -11.82 -26.99 -27.21
N ASN A 224 -10.52 -26.71 -27.41
CA ASN A 224 -9.66 -27.50 -28.30
C ASN A 224 -9.45 -28.93 -27.79
N LEU A 225 -9.26 -29.12 -26.48
CA LEU A 225 -9.17 -30.45 -25.87
C LEU A 225 -10.46 -31.23 -26.11
N LYS A 226 -11.62 -30.59 -25.91
CA LYS A 226 -12.93 -31.20 -26.16
C LYS A 226 -13.12 -31.61 -27.63
N LEU A 227 -12.71 -30.78 -28.59
CA LEU A 227 -12.73 -31.13 -30.01
C LEU A 227 -11.86 -32.37 -30.28
N LYS A 228 -10.62 -32.40 -29.76
CA LYS A 228 -9.74 -33.57 -29.88
C LYS A 228 -10.33 -34.83 -29.25
N TYR A 229 -10.96 -34.71 -28.07
CA TYR A 229 -11.65 -35.82 -27.44
C TYR A 229 -12.79 -36.34 -28.32
N MET A 230 -13.60 -35.45 -28.89
CA MET A 230 -14.66 -35.83 -29.83
C MET A 230 -14.09 -36.53 -31.07
N GLU A 231 -13.02 -36.00 -31.68
CA GLU A 231 -12.34 -36.63 -32.82
C GLU A 231 -11.84 -38.05 -32.51
N ILE A 232 -11.19 -38.25 -31.35
CA ILE A 232 -10.72 -39.57 -30.91
C ILE A 232 -11.91 -40.52 -30.70
N SER A 233 -12.98 -40.04 -30.09
CA SER A 233 -14.18 -40.84 -29.81
C SER A 233 -14.98 -41.20 -31.08
N LEU A 234 -14.92 -40.37 -32.12
CA LEU A 234 -15.63 -40.59 -33.40
C LEU A 234 -14.79 -41.34 -34.43
N GLY A 235 -13.46 -41.44 -34.25
CA GLY A 235 -12.59 -42.16 -35.17
C GLY A 235 -12.79 -43.67 -35.07
N GLU A 236 -12.83 -44.37 -36.20
CA GLU A 236 -12.86 -45.83 -36.22
C GLU A 236 -11.63 -46.43 -35.50
N TYR A 237 -11.77 -47.61 -34.92
CA TYR A 237 -10.61 -48.38 -34.48
C TYR A 237 -9.75 -48.75 -35.70
N SER A 238 -8.44 -48.65 -35.56
CA SER A 238 -7.50 -49.16 -36.55
C SER A 238 -7.64 -50.67 -36.70
N LYS A 239 -7.14 -51.21 -37.82
CA LYS A 239 -7.19 -52.65 -38.10
C LYS A 239 -6.52 -53.48 -36.99
N ASP A 240 -5.38 -53.02 -36.48
CA ASP A 240 -4.63 -53.73 -35.43
C ASP A 240 -5.42 -53.75 -34.11
N GLU A 241 -6.06 -52.64 -33.74
CA GLU A 241 -6.95 -52.58 -32.57
C GLU A 241 -8.15 -53.54 -32.72
N LEU A 242 -8.74 -53.64 -33.91
CA LEU A 242 -9.85 -54.57 -34.16
C LEU A 242 -9.41 -56.04 -34.08
N VAL A 243 -8.18 -56.36 -34.49
CA VAL A 243 -7.60 -57.70 -34.33
C VAL A 243 -7.44 -58.02 -32.84
N ASP A 244 -6.85 -57.12 -32.06
CA ASP A 244 -6.64 -57.32 -30.62
C ASP A 244 -7.95 -57.44 -29.84
N MET A 245 -8.99 -56.71 -30.26
CA MET A 245 -10.34 -56.82 -29.68
C MET A 245 -11.06 -58.14 -30.05
N GLY A 246 -10.57 -58.89 -31.04
CA GLY A 246 -11.16 -60.16 -31.49
C GLY A 246 -12.29 -60.00 -32.52
N TYR A 247 -12.42 -58.83 -33.17
CA TYR A 247 -13.46 -58.57 -34.18
C TYR A 247 -13.42 -59.61 -35.31
N TYR A 248 -12.24 -59.83 -35.88
CA TYR A 248 -12.08 -60.74 -37.01
C TYR A 248 -12.29 -62.20 -36.64
N ASP A 249 -11.96 -62.60 -35.40
CA ASP A 249 -12.24 -63.95 -34.90
C ASP A 249 -13.74 -64.23 -34.85
N ASP A 250 -14.53 -63.30 -34.32
CA ASP A 250 -15.98 -63.43 -34.26
C ASP A 250 -16.64 -63.38 -35.65
N ALA A 251 -16.19 -62.46 -36.51
CA ALA A 251 -16.71 -62.31 -37.86
C ALA A 251 -16.43 -63.57 -38.71
N VAL A 252 -15.19 -64.09 -38.65
CA VAL A 252 -14.81 -65.36 -39.28
C VAL A 252 -15.63 -66.50 -38.71
N LYS A 253 -15.73 -66.62 -37.38
CA LYS A 253 -16.52 -67.67 -36.73
C LYS A 253 -17.99 -67.64 -37.14
N CYS A 254 -18.58 -66.47 -37.33
CA CYS A 254 -19.97 -66.33 -37.81
C CYS A 254 -20.13 -66.92 -39.21
N VAL A 255 -19.23 -66.54 -40.13
CA VAL A 255 -19.23 -67.02 -41.51
C VAL A 255 -18.94 -68.52 -41.57
N THR A 256 -17.95 -69.02 -40.83
CA THR A 256 -17.64 -70.46 -40.84
C THR A 256 -18.75 -71.29 -40.21
N SER A 257 -19.35 -70.83 -39.10
CA SER A 257 -20.46 -71.54 -38.46
C SER A 257 -21.68 -71.66 -39.38
N TYR A 258 -21.89 -70.71 -40.30
CA TYR A 258 -22.91 -70.81 -41.33
C TYR A 258 -22.56 -71.83 -42.43
N TYR A 259 -21.32 -71.77 -42.94
CA TYR A 259 -20.92 -72.53 -44.14
C TYR A 259 -20.39 -73.94 -43.88
N ASP A 260 -19.84 -74.23 -42.69
CA ASP A 260 -19.27 -75.54 -42.33
C ASP A 260 -20.26 -76.73 -42.45
N PRO A 261 -21.58 -76.58 -42.26
CA PRO A 261 -22.54 -77.67 -42.50
C PRO A 261 -22.80 -78.01 -43.98
N TYR A 262 -22.39 -77.16 -44.92
CA TYR A 262 -22.63 -77.34 -46.35
C TYR A 262 -21.47 -78.09 -47.04
N ASP A 263 -21.75 -78.69 -48.20
CA ASP A 263 -20.70 -79.26 -49.04
C ASP A 263 -19.65 -78.20 -49.41
N PRO A 264 -18.33 -78.51 -49.30
CA PRO A 264 -17.27 -77.52 -49.52
C PRO A 264 -17.34 -76.81 -50.88
N LEU A 265 -17.72 -77.51 -51.95
CA LEU A 265 -17.82 -76.92 -53.29
C LEU A 265 -19.03 -75.99 -53.41
N VAL A 266 -20.13 -76.32 -52.73
CA VAL A 266 -21.33 -75.47 -52.66
C VAL A 266 -21.05 -74.21 -51.85
N ALA A 267 -20.42 -74.35 -50.67
CA ALA A 267 -20.04 -73.22 -49.82
C ALA A 267 -19.06 -72.28 -50.53
N TYR A 268 -18.02 -72.82 -51.17
CA TYR A 268 -17.04 -72.03 -51.93
C TYR A 268 -17.70 -71.22 -53.06
N ASN A 269 -18.51 -71.86 -53.90
CA ASN A 269 -19.20 -71.20 -55.01
C ASN A 269 -20.17 -70.10 -54.55
N ASP A 270 -20.72 -70.25 -53.35
CA ASP A 270 -21.62 -69.26 -52.76
C ASP A 270 -20.84 -68.07 -52.18
N ILE A 271 -19.78 -68.32 -51.41
CA ILE A 271 -18.93 -67.27 -50.82
C ILE A 271 -18.37 -66.34 -51.89
N ILE A 272 -17.85 -66.87 -53.01
CA ILE A 272 -17.30 -66.03 -54.09
C ILE A 272 -18.35 -65.15 -54.79
N ARG A 273 -19.64 -65.49 -54.68
CA ARG A 273 -20.75 -64.70 -55.22
C ARG A 273 -21.27 -63.66 -54.22
N GLU A 274 -20.96 -63.83 -52.94
CA GLU A 274 -21.43 -62.98 -51.84
C GLU A 274 -20.42 -61.85 -51.53
N THR A 275 -20.36 -60.85 -52.42
CA THR A 275 -19.45 -59.69 -52.29
C THR A 275 -19.66 -58.86 -51.03
N LYS A 276 -20.83 -58.96 -50.38
CA LYS A 276 -21.15 -58.27 -49.13
C LYS A 276 -20.32 -58.77 -47.95
N LEU A 277 -19.82 -60.00 -47.98
CA LEU A 277 -18.95 -60.54 -46.93
C LEU A 277 -17.62 -59.78 -46.84
N ALA A 278 -17.14 -59.22 -47.96
CA ALA A 278 -15.93 -58.40 -47.98
C ALA A 278 -16.05 -57.14 -47.10
N VAL A 279 -17.26 -56.59 -46.92
CA VAL A 279 -17.50 -55.41 -46.06
C VAL A 279 -17.28 -55.72 -44.58
N TYR A 280 -17.52 -56.96 -44.17
CA TYR A 280 -17.39 -57.38 -42.77
C TYR A 280 -16.03 -58.00 -42.47
N LEU A 281 -15.44 -58.71 -43.44
CA LEU A 281 -14.19 -59.44 -43.25
C LEU A 281 -12.95 -58.67 -43.71
N ASP A 282 -13.10 -57.59 -44.47
CA ASP A 282 -12.00 -56.86 -45.11
C ASP A 282 -11.02 -57.83 -45.81
N ASP A 283 -9.71 -57.73 -45.53
CA ASP A 283 -8.69 -58.62 -46.09
C ASP A 283 -8.85 -60.09 -45.68
N TYR A 284 -9.52 -60.38 -44.55
CA TYR A 284 -9.79 -61.76 -44.13
C TYR A 284 -10.82 -62.45 -45.03
N TYR A 285 -11.55 -61.71 -45.86
CA TYR A 285 -12.42 -62.30 -46.88
C TYR A 285 -11.64 -63.24 -47.80
N GLN A 286 -10.45 -62.84 -48.24
CA GLN A 286 -9.61 -63.67 -49.11
C GLN A 286 -9.14 -64.94 -48.41
N ASN A 287 -8.86 -64.88 -47.11
CA ASN A 287 -8.50 -66.05 -46.32
C ASN A 287 -9.65 -67.06 -46.24
N ILE A 288 -10.90 -66.59 -46.09
CA ILE A 288 -12.09 -67.44 -46.10
C ILE A 288 -12.33 -68.07 -47.48
N VAL A 289 -12.22 -67.29 -48.55
CA VAL A 289 -12.32 -67.79 -49.93
C VAL A 289 -11.28 -68.90 -50.18
N TYR A 290 -10.03 -68.65 -49.79
CA TYR A 290 -8.95 -69.63 -49.94
C TYR A 290 -9.19 -70.90 -49.12
N MET A 291 -9.64 -70.75 -47.86
CA MET A 291 -9.92 -71.89 -46.97
C MET A 291 -10.99 -72.81 -47.56
N TYR A 292 -12.12 -72.27 -48.00
CA TYR A 292 -13.19 -73.08 -48.59
C TYR A 292 -12.84 -73.62 -49.98
N GLY A 293 -12.09 -72.86 -50.79
CA GLY A 293 -11.61 -73.34 -52.09
C GLY A 293 -10.62 -74.51 -51.96
N SER A 294 -9.74 -74.47 -50.96
CA SER A 294 -8.82 -75.58 -50.64
C SER A 294 -9.59 -76.82 -50.18
N ARG A 295 -10.60 -76.65 -49.31
CA ARG A 295 -11.48 -77.76 -48.88
C ARG A 295 -12.29 -78.36 -50.03
N ALA A 296 -12.63 -77.57 -51.04
CA ALA A 296 -13.34 -78.00 -52.24
C ALA A 296 -12.43 -78.60 -53.33
N GLY A 297 -11.09 -78.58 -53.15
CA GLY A 297 -10.12 -79.05 -54.16
C GLY A 297 -10.03 -78.15 -55.40
N VAL A 298 -10.36 -76.87 -55.27
CA VAL A 298 -10.33 -75.86 -56.35
C VAL A 298 -8.97 -75.14 -56.42
N TYR A 299 -8.17 -75.24 -55.35
CA TYR A 299 -6.81 -74.72 -55.24
C TYR A 299 -5.82 -75.83 -54.92
#